data_AF-A0A3D3B1K7-F1
#
_entry.id   AF-A0A3D3B1K7-F1
#
_cell.length_a   1.000
_cell.length_b   1.000
_cell.length_c   1.000
_cell.angle_alpha   90.00
_cell.angle_beta   90.00
_cell.angle_gamma   90.00
#
_symmetry.space_group_name_H-M   'P 1'
#
loop_
_entity.id
_entity.type
_entity.pdbx_description
1 polymer ?
#
loop_
_entity_poly.entity_id
_entity_poly.type
_entity_poly.pdbx_seq_one_letter_code
_entity_poly.pdbx_strand_id
1 'polypeptide(L)'
;MAPVSNHHATKVPAVTLGFWIIKILATTLGETGGDTFSMTMDLGYLVSTAIFLSALLLLVAIQIATRKFHPLLYWAVIVASTTAGTTMADFATRSLGIGYVGGSLILFACLMAVLGLWYWSLGSISVATVS
;
A
#
# COMPACT_ATOMS: atom_id res chain seq x y z
N MET A 1 20.86 -38.26 11.92
CA MET A 1 19.63 -37.46 11.92
C MET A 1 19.92 -36.22 11.08
N ALA A 2 19.45 -36.16 9.83
CA ALA A 2 19.70 -35.01 8.95
C ALA A 2 18.80 -33.84 9.38
N PRO A 3 19.28 -32.58 9.34
CA PRO A 3 18.44 -31.44 9.63
C PRO A 3 17.36 -31.32 8.54
N VAL A 4 16.10 -31.40 8.95
CA VAL A 4 14.96 -31.15 8.07
C VAL A 4 14.95 -29.66 7.78
N SER A 5 15.38 -29.23 6.60
CA SER A 5 15.21 -27.85 6.15
C SER A 5 13.73 -27.62 5.85
N ASN A 6 12.99 -27.18 6.86
CA ASN A 6 11.65 -26.64 6.68
C ASN A 6 11.77 -25.33 5.88
N HIS A 7 11.80 -25.42 4.55
CA HIS A 7 11.53 -24.26 3.70
C HIS A 7 10.04 -23.95 3.83
N HIS A 8 9.69 -23.14 4.84
CA HIS A 8 8.39 -22.49 4.85
C HIS A 8 8.27 -21.72 3.53
N ALA A 9 7.31 -22.12 2.68
CA ALA A 9 7.03 -21.41 1.45
C ALA A 9 6.45 -20.03 1.81
N THR A 10 7.33 -19.05 2.00
CA THR A 10 6.95 -17.69 2.32
C THR A 10 6.22 -17.10 1.12
N LYS A 11 5.03 -16.53 1.33
CA LYS A 11 4.24 -15.85 0.28
C LYS A 11 4.84 -14.48 -0.12
N VAL A 12 6.13 -14.26 0.11
CA VAL A 12 6.81 -12.98 -0.08
C VAL A 12 7.97 -13.21 -1.05
N PRO A 13 8.12 -12.36 -2.09
CA PRO A 13 9.25 -12.46 -2.99
C PRO A 13 10.58 -12.35 -2.23
N ALA A 14 11.62 -13.03 -2.73
CA ALA A 14 12.97 -12.85 -2.21
C ALA A 14 13.38 -11.37 -2.35
N VAL A 15 13.88 -10.77 -1.27
CA VAL A 15 14.32 -9.36 -1.20
C VAL A 15 15.68 -9.20 -1.91
N THR A 16 15.66 -9.45 -3.22
CA THR A 16 16.83 -9.33 -4.10
C THR A 16 16.89 -7.95 -4.72
N LEU A 17 17.96 -7.65 -5.47
CA LEU A 17 18.05 -6.42 -6.26
C LEU A 17 16.83 -6.23 -7.19
N GLY A 18 16.34 -7.31 -7.79
CA GLY A 18 15.16 -7.28 -8.67
C GLY A 18 13.89 -6.85 -7.96
N PHE A 19 13.71 -7.23 -6.68
CA PHE A 19 12.59 -6.76 -5.87
C PHE A 19 12.59 -5.24 -5.73
N TRP A 20 13.75 -4.65 -5.44
CA TRP A 20 13.87 -3.20 -5.29
C TRP A 20 13.63 -2.45 -6.58
N ILE A 21 14.13 -2.97 -7.71
CA ILE A 21 13.88 -2.38 -9.04
C ILE A 21 12.38 -2.34 -9.32
N ILE A 22 11.69 -3.48 -9.19
CA ILE A 22 10.25 -3.54 -9.49
C ILE A 22 9.46 -2.67 -8.52
N LYS A 23 9.86 -2.59 -7.24
CA LYS A 23 9.21 -1.73 -6.26
C LYS A 23 9.28 -0.25 -6.64
N ILE A 24 10.45 0.22 -7.07
CA ILE A 24 10.62 1.60 -7.54
C ILE A 24 9.75 1.85 -8.77
N LEU A 25 9.80 0.95 -9.76
CA LEU A 25 8.95 1.04 -10.95
C LEU A 25 7.46 1.08 -10.61
N ALA A 26 7.01 0.25 -9.67
CA ALA A 26 5.63 0.19 -9.22
C ALA A 26 5.18 1.47 -8.50
N THR A 27 6.06 2.11 -7.72
CA THR A 27 5.76 3.40 -7.09
C THR A 27 5.69 4.54 -8.10
N THR A 28 6.64 4.60 -9.05
CA THR A 28 6.65 5.63 -10.11
C THR A 28 5.48 5.48 -11.08
N LEU A 29 5.16 4.24 -11.47
CA LEU A 29 3.97 3.94 -12.27
C LEU A 29 2.70 4.29 -11.50
N GLY A 30 2.70 4.08 -10.18
CA GLY A 30 1.61 4.42 -9.29
C GLY A 30 1.18 5.88 -9.41
N GLU A 31 2.15 6.78 -9.21
CA GLU A 31 1.98 8.23 -9.31
C GLU A 31 1.57 8.65 -10.74
N THR A 32 2.36 8.25 -11.73
CA THR A 32 2.13 8.63 -13.14
C THR A 32 0.79 8.12 -13.67
N GLY A 33 0.39 6.91 -13.28
CA GLY A 33 -0.89 6.33 -13.67
C GLY A 33 -2.08 7.07 -13.05
N GLY A 34 -1.97 7.45 -11.78
CA GLY A 34 -3.00 8.23 -11.08
C GLY A 34 -3.21 9.61 -11.69
N ASP A 35 -2.12 10.29 -12.00
CA ASP A 35 -2.14 11.62 -12.63
C ASP A 35 -2.69 11.55 -14.06
N THR A 36 -2.39 10.50 -14.81
CA THR A 36 -2.91 10.35 -16.18
C THR A 36 -4.43 10.28 -16.21
N PHE A 37 -5.04 9.50 -15.32
CA PHE A 37 -6.51 9.42 -15.26
C PHE A 37 -7.12 10.71 -14.70
N SER A 38 -6.52 11.28 -13.66
CA SER A 38 -7.09 12.44 -12.95
C SER A 38 -6.94 13.73 -13.74
N MET A 39 -5.79 13.95 -14.39
CA MET A 39 -5.41 15.19 -15.05
C MET A 39 -5.44 15.09 -16.58
N THR A 40 -4.91 14.01 -17.17
CA THR A 40 -4.82 13.89 -18.64
C THR A 40 -6.14 13.47 -19.28
N MET A 41 -6.90 12.58 -18.63
CA MET A 41 -8.25 12.19 -19.07
C MET A 41 -9.36 13.09 -18.52
N ASP A 42 -9.00 14.11 -17.73
CA ASP A 42 -9.92 15.07 -17.10
C ASP A 42 -11.07 14.42 -16.29
N LEU A 43 -10.84 13.22 -15.75
CA LEU A 43 -11.84 12.52 -14.92
C LEU A 43 -11.97 13.16 -13.53
N GLY A 44 -10.95 13.93 -13.12
CA GLY A 44 -10.84 14.50 -11.79
C GLY A 44 -10.45 13.48 -10.71
N TYR A 45 -9.94 13.99 -9.59
CA TYR A 45 -9.38 13.14 -8.52
C TYR A 45 -10.42 12.22 -7.88
N LEU A 46 -11.67 12.67 -7.69
CA LEU A 46 -12.70 11.85 -7.06
C LEU A 46 -13.02 10.58 -7.86
N VAL A 47 -13.23 10.72 -9.17
CA VAL A 47 -13.57 9.59 -10.05
C VAL A 47 -12.37 8.67 -10.18
N SER A 48 -11.16 9.21 -10.37
CA SER A 48 -9.93 8.40 -10.40
C SER A 48 -9.72 7.62 -9.11
N THR A 49 -9.87 8.26 -7.95
CA THR A 49 -9.77 7.59 -6.64
C THR A 49 -10.80 6.46 -6.53
N ALA A 50 -12.06 6.69 -6.93
CA ALA A 50 -13.09 5.66 -6.90
C ALA A 50 -12.74 4.46 -7.80
N ILE A 51 -12.24 4.70 -9.00
CA ILE A 51 -11.82 3.65 -9.95
C ILE A 51 -10.66 2.84 -9.38
N PHE A 52 -9.59 3.49 -8.93
CA PHE A 52 -8.40 2.80 -8.43
C PHE A 52 -8.64 2.11 -7.08
N LEU A 53 -9.45 2.67 -6.19
CA LEU A 53 -9.88 1.99 -4.97
C LEU A 53 -10.71 0.75 -5.30
N SER A 54 -11.63 0.83 -6.26
CA SER A 54 -12.42 -0.33 -6.68
C SER A 54 -11.54 -1.43 -7.27
N ALA A 55 -10.57 -1.07 -8.11
CA ALA A 55 -9.58 -1.99 -8.66
C ALA A 55 -8.71 -2.62 -7.56
N LEU A 56 -8.25 -1.82 -6.60
CA LEU A 56 -7.48 -2.29 -5.45
C LEU A 56 -8.27 -3.30 -4.62
N LEU A 57 -9.51 -2.98 -4.25
CA LEU A 57 -10.38 -3.87 -3.47
C LEU A 57 -10.62 -5.20 -4.20
N LEU A 58 -10.87 -5.16 -5.51
CA LEU A 58 -11.01 -6.35 -6.33
C LEU A 58 -9.73 -7.20 -6.31
N LEU A 59 -8.58 -6.60 -6.57
CA LEU A 59 -7.30 -7.31 -6.62
C LEU A 59 -6.91 -7.88 -5.24
N VAL A 60 -7.16 -7.14 -4.16
CA VAL A 60 -6.96 -7.62 -2.79
C VAL A 60 -7.88 -8.78 -2.47
N ALA A 61 -9.16 -8.72 -2.86
CA ALA A 61 -10.09 -9.84 -2.68
C ALA A 61 -9.61 -11.10 -3.42
N ILE A 62 -9.14 -10.94 -4.66
CA ILE A 62 -8.53 -12.04 -5.44
C ILE A 62 -7.27 -12.56 -4.74
N GLN A 63 -6.40 -11.69 -4.23
CA GLN A 63 -5.19 -12.08 -3.51
C GLN A 63 -5.48 -12.86 -2.22
N ILE A 64 -6.50 -12.45 -1.45
CA ILE A 64 -6.94 -13.14 -0.24
C ILE A 64 -7.54 -14.51 -0.58
N ALA A 65 -8.34 -14.61 -1.64
CA ALA A 65 -8.93 -15.87 -2.10
C ALA A 65 -7.86 -16.86 -2.61
N THR A 66 -6.73 -16.36 -3.10
CA THR A 66 -5.69 -17.19 -3.70
C THR A 66 -4.82 -17.88 -2.64
N ARG A 67 -4.80 -19.22 -2.66
CA ARG A 67 -4.09 -20.03 -1.66
C ARG A 67 -2.58 -20.09 -1.87
N LYS A 68 -2.11 -19.94 -3.10
CA LYS A 68 -0.69 -19.99 -3.49
C LYS A 68 -0.14 -18.59 -3.79
N PHE A 69 1.17 -18.43 -3.75
CA PHE A 69 1.81 -17.17 -4.13
C PHE A 69 1.86 -17.02 -5.65
N HIS A 70 1.30 -15.91 -6.17
CA HIS A 70 1.34 -15.55 -7.59
C HIS A 70 2.09 -14.22 -7.75
N PRO A 71 3.30 -14.21 -8.31
CA PRO A 71 4.12 -13.00 -8.44
C PRO A 71 3.42 -11.85 -9.17
N LEU A 72 2.69 -12.14 -10.25
CA LEU A 72 1.97 -11.12 -11.02
C LEU A 72 0.85 -10.47 -10.21
N LEU A 73 0.07 -11.28 -9.48
CA LEU A 73 -1.01 -10.78 -8.63
C LEU A 73 -0.46 -9.93 -7.49
N TYR A 74 0.64 -10.37 -6.88
CA TYR A 74 1.35 -9.61 -5.84
C TYR A 74 1.78 -8.23 -6.33
N TRP A 75 2.44 -8.16 -7.49
CA TRP A 75 2.86 -6.88 -8.06
C TRP A 75 1.70 -6.02 -8.55
N ALA A 76 0.65 -6.63 -9.10
CA ALA A 76 -0.55 -5.92 -9.50
C ALA A 76 -1.23 -5.23 -8.30
N VAL A 77 -1.32 -5.92 -7.16
CA VAL A 77 -1.85 -5.32 -5.93
C VAL A 77 -0.96 -4.20 -5.41
N ILE A 78 0.37 -4.34 -5.50
CA ILE A 78 1.28 -3.25 -5.14
C ILE A 78 1.06 -2.03 -6.03
N VAL A 79 1.01 -2.20 -7.35
CA VAL A 79 0.77 -1.09 -8.30
C VAL A 79 -0.60 -0.46 -8.05
N ALA A 80 -1.65 -1.27 -7.89
CA ALA A 80 -2.98 -0.74 -7.59
C ALA A 80 -3.00 0.02 -6.25
N SER A 81 -2.27 -0.45 -5.25
CA SER A 81 -2.17 0.19 -3.94
C SER A 81 -1.43 1.51 -4.01
N THR A 82 -0.34 1.61 -4.80
CA THR A 82 0.39 2.86 -4.98
C THR A 82 -0.45 3.86 -5.76
N THR A 83 -1.10 3.46 -6.86
CA THR A 83 -1.97 4.36 -7.64
C THR A 83 -3.20 4.85 -6.85
N ALA A 84 -3.89 3.95 -6.15
CA ALA A 84 -5.03 4.33 -5.31
C ALA A 84 -4.60 5.26 -4.16
N GLY A 85 -3.43 5.00 -3.55
CA GLY A 85 -2.86 5.86 -2.52
C GLY A 85 -2.58 7.28 -3.02
N THR A 86 -1.93 7.42 -4.18
CA THR A 86 -1.63 8.73 -4.77
C THR A 86 -2.91 9.50 -5.06
N THR A 87 -3.84 8.92 -5.82
CA THR A 87 -5.08 9.63 -6.19
C THR A 87 -5.91 10.01 -4.97
N MET A 88 -5.97 9.16 -3.94
CA MET A 88 -6.66 9.48 -2.69
C MET A 88 -5.97 10.63 -1.93
N ALA A 89 -4.64 10.63 -1.87
CA ALA A 89 -3.87 11.71 -1.24
C ALA A 89 -4.05 13.04 -2.00
N ASP A 90 -4.05 13.02 -3.33
CA ASP A 90 -4.31 14.20 -4.14
C ASP A 90 -5.75 14.69 -4.02
N PHE A 91 -6.72 13.78 -3.95
CA PHE A 91 -8.11 14.14 -3.66
C PHE A 91 -8.21 14.86 -2.31
N ALA A 92 -7.61 14.31 -1.26
CA ALA A 92 -7.64 14.91 0.07
C ALA A 92 -6.93 16.27 0.12
N THR A 93 -5.74 16.38 -0.46
CA THR A 93 -4.94 17.60 -0.37
C THR A 93 -5.42 18.69 -1.33
N ARG A 94 -5.77 18.33 -2.57
CA ARG A 94 -6.11 19.29 -3.64
C ARG A 94 -7.62 19.53 -3.76
N SER A 95 -8.44 18.47 -3.71
CA SER A 95 -9.89 18.61 -3.93
C SER A 95 -10.67 18.97 -2.67
N LEU A 96 -10.33 18.37 -1.52
CA LEU A 96 -10.92 18.72 -0.22
C LEU A 96 -10.30 19.98 0.40
N GLY A 97 -9.24 20.53 -0.20
CA GLY A 97 -8.58 21.74 0.27
C GLY A 97 -7.81 21.60 1.59
N ILE A 98 -7.56 20.37 2.05
CA ILE A 98 -6.81 20.10 3.29
C ILE A 98 -5.35 20.58 3.17
N GLY A 99 -4.82 20.60 1.94
CA GLY A 99 -3.44 20.96 1.64
C GLY A 99 -2.42 19.94 2.16
N TYR A 100 -1.17 20.07 1.69
CA TYR A 100 -0.10 19.13 2.05
C TYR A 100 0.24 19.12 3.54
N VAL A 101 0.21 20.29 4.18
CA VAL A 101 0.45 20.42 5.63
C VAL A 101 -0.66 19.73 6.41
N GLY A 102 -1.92 20.00 6.09
CA GLY A 102 -3.06 19.36 6.76
C GLY A 102 -3.07 17.84 6.56
N GLY A 103 -2.81 17.36 5.34
CA GLY A 103 -2.72 15.93 5.04
C GLY A 103 -1.60 15.25 5.84
N SER A 104 -0.42 15.88 5.92
CA SER A 104 0.71 15.37 6.71
C SER A 104 0.41 15.34 8.20
N LEU A 105 -0.27 16.35 8.74
CA LEU A 105 -0.69 16.38 10.15
C LEU A 105 -1.72 15.29 10.47
N ILE A 106 -2.66 15.02 9.56
CA ILE A 106 -3.63 13.92 9.73
C ILE A 106 -2.88 12.58 9.78
N LEU A 107 -1.97 12.32 8.85
CA LEU A 107 -1.19 11.08 8.85
C LEU A 107 -0.33 10.95 10.12
N PHE A 108 0.28 12.04 10.57
CA PHE A 108 1.03 12.08 11.82
C PHE A 108 0.15 11.77 13.03
N ALA A 109 -1.05 12.37 13.11
CA ALA A 109 -2.01 12.11 14.18
C ALA A 109 -2.47 10.64 14.18
N CYS A 110 -2.77 10.08 13.01
CA CYS A 110 -3.11 8.65 12.86
C CYS A 110 -1.96 7.75 13.32
N LEU A 111 -0.71 8.07 12.96
CA LEU A 111 0.46 7.33 13.41
C LEU A 111 0.58 7.36 14.94
N MET A 112 0.48 8.54 15.55
CA MET A 112 0.53 8.69 17.00
C MET A 112 -0.62 7.93 17.70
N ALA A 113 -1.82 7.93 17.13
CA ALA A 113 -2.95 7.17 17.63
C ALA A 113 -2.68 5.65 17.60
N VAL A 114 -2.16 5.13 16.49
CA VAL A 114 -1.81 3.70 16.36
C VAL A 114 -0.72 3.30 17.36
N LEU A 115 0.34 4.10 17.50
CA LEU A 115 1.41 3.86 18.47
C LEU A 115 0.91 3.93 19.92
N GLY A 116 0.02 4.89 20.22
CA GLY A 116 -0.62 5.01 21.53
C GLY A 116 -1.52 3.82 21.86
N LEU A 117 -2.33 3.36 20.89
CA LEU A 117 -3.16 2.16 21.04
C LEU A 117 -2.30 0.90 21.23
N TRP A 118 -1.19 0.80 20.50
CA TRP A 118 -0.24 -0.31 20.68
C TRP A 118 0.36 -0.30 22.09
N TYR A 119 0.85 0.85 22.56
CA TYR A 119 1.37 0.98 23.91
C TYR A 119 0.30 0.67 24.97
N TRP A 120 -0.95 1.09 24.78
CA TRP A 120 -2.02 0.80 25.72
C TRP A 120 -2.38 -0.69 25.77
N SER A 121 -2.34 -1.36 24.62
CA SER A 121 -2.64 -2.80 24.50
C SER A 121 -1.53 -3.70 25.05
N LEU A 122 -0.26 -3.34 24.82
CA LEU A 122 0.89 -4.22 25.06
C LEU A 122 1.92 -3.66 26.07
N GLY A 123 1.69 -2.47 26.61
CA GLY A 123 2.56 -1.81 27.61
C GLY A 123 3.92 -1.34 27.07
N SER A 124 4.20 -1.57 25.79
CA SER A 124 5.49 -1.30 25.15
C SER A 124 5.31 -1.18 23.63
N ILE A 125 6.07 -0.26 23.02
CA ILE A 125 6.16 -0.07 21.56
C ILE A 125 7.35 -0.88 20.99
N SER A 126 8.00 -1.71 21.81
CA SER A 126 9.12 -2.54 21.36
C SER A 126 8.62 -3.80 20.66
N VAL A 127 9.05 -4.01 19.41
CA VAL A 127 8.77 -5.25 18.67
C VAL A 127 9.30 -6.48 19.41
N ALA A 128 10.42 -6.35 20.13
CA ALA A 128 11.03 -7.44 20.90
C ALA A 128 10.19 -7.89 22.11
N THR A 129 9.19 -7.10 22.52
CA THR A 129 8.30 -7.45 23.63
C THR A 129 7.04 -8.20 23.17
N VAL A 130 6.81 -8.30 21.86
CA VAL A 130 5.67 -9.02 21.28
C VAL A 130 6.12 -10.46 20.99
N SER A 131 5.41 -11.44 21.52
CA SER A 131 5.67 -12.88 21.37
C SER A 131 4.74 -13.53 20.35
#